data_AF-A0A930YXM2-F1
#
_entry.id   AF-A0A930YXM2-F1
#
_cell.length_a   1.000
_cell.length_b   1.000
_cell.length_c   1.000
_cell.angle_alpha   90.00
_cell.angle_beta   90.00
_cell.angle_gamma   90.00
#
_symmetry.space_group_name_H-M   'P 1'
#
loop_
_entity.id
_entity.type
_entity.pdbx_description
1 polymer ?
#
loop_
_entity_poly.entity_id
_entity_poly.type
_entity_poly.pdbx_seq_one_letter_code
_entity_poly.pdbx_strand_id
1 'polypeptide(L)'
;MAALLVSVLPLAVGAAISPTLLALQLLVLSGSTKPLARAWALTAGAGLALGAFSVLGLTVLDHLHPAEHEHHSLRGAVIMFVAAALMAALAARSLLRRPTPGEEQKTRTTGRLEDAPTFWFVGVGAIGMTVNFSTLVLFLPALHEITRSSVALVGKGIAFAILFLVTLSPVLIPVCLVTVSGGRAEPILDATHGFVARNSRRIGIIVEVAFAGYLAWKGLAELP
;
A
#
# COMPACT_ATOMS: atom_id res chain seq x y z
N MET A 1 -5.67 1.12 -23.04
CA MET A 1 -5.71 2.03 -21.88
C MET A 1 -6.85 1.69 -20.93
N ALA A 2 -8.13 1.80 -21.34
CA ALA A 2 -9.26 1.50 -20.46
C ALA A 2 -9.21 0.09 -19.85
N ALA A 3 -8.96 -0.95 -20.66
CA ALA A 3 -8.82 -2.33 -20.18
C ALA A 3 -7.69 -2.48 -19.13
N LEU A 4 -6.54 -1.84 -19.36
CA LEU A 4 -5.43 -1.84 -18.39
C LEU A 4 -5.85 -1.20 -17.06
N LEU A 5 -6.55 -0.07 -17.10
CA LEU A 5 -7.02 0.58 -15.88
C LEU A 5 -8.06 -0.26 -15.13
N VAL A 6 -8.93 -1.00 -15.83
CA VAL A 6 -9.87 -1.94 -15.22
C VAL A 6 -9.13 -3.07 -14.49
N SER A 7 -8.00 -3.53 -15.00
CA SER A 7 -7.15 -4.53 -14.34
C SER A 7 -6.33 -3.95 -13.16
N VAL A 8 -5.85 -2.72 -13.28
CA VAL A 8 -4.91 -2.10 -12.33
C VAL A 8 -5.63 -1.43 -11.16
N LEU A 9 -6.75 -0.74 -11.40
CA LEU A 9 -7.44 0.06 -10.39
C LEU A 9 -7.92 -0.77 -9.19
N PRO A 10 -8.54 -1.96 -9.35
CA PRO A 10 -8.95 -2.76 -8.20
C PRO A 10 -7.76 -3.11 -7.30
N LEU A 11 -6.63 -3.52 -7.89
CA LEU A 11 -5.41 -3.85 -7.16
C LEU A 11 -4.81 -2.62 -6.48
N ALA A 12 -4.78 -1.46 -7.17
CA ALA A 12 -4.31 -0.19 -6.62
C ALA A 12 -5.16 0.24 -5.41
N VAL A 13 -6.48 0.13 -5.51
CA VAL A 13 -7.42 0.45 -4.42
C VAL A 13 -7.23 -0.51 -3.26
N GLY A 14 -7.11 -1.81 -3.51
CA GLY A 14 -6.77 -2.80 -2.48
C GLY A 14 -5.46 -2.46 -1.76
N ALA A 15 -4.43 -2.11 -2.54
CA ALA A 15 -3.12 -1.70 -2.02
C ALA A 15 -3.20 -0.39 -1.21
N ALA A 16 -4.11 0.51 -1.56
CA ALA A 16 -4.39 1.74 -0.83
C ALA A 16 -5.18 1.52 0.47
N ILE A 17 -5.89 0.40 0.65
CA ILE A 17 -6.56 0.12 1.93
C ILE A 17 -5.52 -0.41 2.93
N SER A 18 -4.66 0.49 3.40
CA SER A 18 -3.64 0.23 4.42
C SER A 18 -3.95 0.98 5.72
N PRO A 19 -4.55 0.31 6.72
CA PRO A 19 -4.77 0.89 8.03
C PRO A 19 -3.48 1.32 8.73
N THR A 20 -2.38 0.60 8.50
CA THR A 20 -1.10 0.81 9.20
C THR A 20 -0.45 2.14 8.82
N LEU A 21 -0.27 2.38 7.51
CA LEU A 21 0.35 3.61 7.04
C LEU A 21 -0.54 4.83 7.31
N LEU A 22 -1.86 4.68 7.16
CA LEU A 22 -2.82 5.72 7.53
C LEU A 22 -2.73 6.04 9.02
N ALA A 23 -2.73 5.04 9.90
CA ALA A 23 -2.63 5.26 11.34
C ALA A 23 -1.32 5.93 11.74
N LEU A 24 -0.19 5.55 11.13
CA LEU A 24 1.10 6.21 11.33
C LEU A 24 1.04 7.68 10.91
N GLN A 25 0.45 7.97 9.75
CA GLN A 25 0.36 9.34 9.26
C GLN A 25 -0.52 10.21 10.16
N LEU A 26 -1.65 9.69 10.62
CA LEU A 26 -2.54 10.38 11.57
C LEU A 26 -1.82 10.63 12.90
N LEU A 27 -1.08 9.66 13.42
CA LEU A 27 -0.27 9.82 14.64
C LEU A 27 0.76 10.95 14.50
N VAL A 28 1.43 11.04 13.36
CA VAL A 28 2.42 12.10 13.09
C VAL A 28 1.77 13.47 12.96
N LEU A 29 0.61 13.55 12.28
CA LEU A 29 -0.14 14.79 12.12
C LEU A 29 -0.74 15.31 13.43
N SER A 30 -1.09 14.42 14.36
CA SER A 30 -1.56 14.78 15.71
C SER A 30 -0.42 15.13 16.68
N GLY A 31 0.84 15.05 16.26
CA GLY A 31 2.00 15.36 17.10
C GLY A 31 2.20 16.87 17.34
N SER A 32 2.78 17.22 18.48
CA SER A 32 3.01 18.62 18.89
C SER A 32 4.17 19.31 18.13
N THR A 33 5.20 18.56 17.73
CA THR A 33 6.43 19.13 17.16
C THR A 33 6.48 18.98 15.64
N LYS A 34 6.35 20.10 14.91
CA LYS A 34 6.46 20.17 13.43
C LYS A 34 5.65 19.08 12.69
N PRO A 35 4.34 18.91 12.99
CA PRO A 35 3.53 17.80 12.47
C PRO A 35 3.53 17.70 10.94
N LEU A 36 3.36 18.83 10.24
CA LEU A 36 3.37 18.86 8.78
C LEU A 36 4.70 18.42 8.17
N ALA A 37 5.83 18.94 8.70
CA ALA A 37 7.14 18.59 8.16
C ALA A 37 7.47 17.11 8.38
N ARG A 38 7.09 16.56 9.55
CA ARG A 38 7.26 15.13 9.85
C ARG A 38 6.33 14.26 9.01
N ALA A 39 5.10 14.67 8.76
CA ALA A 39 4.14 13.96 7.92
C ALA A 39 4.60 13.91 6.45
N TRP A 40 5.13 15.01 5.92
CA TRP A 40 5.73 15.03 4.59
C TRP A 40 6.99 14.18 4.50
N ALA A 41 7.84 14.19 5.54
CA ALA A 41 8.99 13.31 5.62
C ALA A 41 8.58 11.82 5.62
N LEU A 42 7.53 11.46 6.35
CA LEU A 42 6.94 10.12 6.32
C LEU A 42 6.42 9.75 4.94
N THR A 43 5.63 10.63 4.30
CA THR A 43 5.13 10.43 2.93
C THR A 43 6.28 10.24 1.94
N ALA A 44 7.34 11.05 2.05
CA ALA A 44 8.53 10.92 1.21
C ALA A 44 9.23 9.58 1.43
N GLY A 45 9.40 9.16 2.68
CA GLY A 45 9.96 7.86 3.03
C GLY A 45 9.17 6.68 2.46
N ALA A 46 7.84 6.70 2.63
CA ALA A 46 6.94 5.70 2.08
C ALA A 46 7.00 5.67 0.54
N GLY A 47 7.04 6.84 -0.09
CA GLY A 47 7.19 6.98 -1.55
C GLY A 47 8.53 6.43 -2.05
N LEU A 48 9.63 6.71 -1.35
CA LEU A 48 10.96 6.18 -1.69
C LEU A 48 10.99 4.65 -1.61
N ALA A 49 10.41 4.07 -0.55
CA ALA A 49 10.33 2.61 -0.41
C ALA A 49 9.46 1.99 -1.50
N LEU A 50 8.30 2.57 -1.81
CA LEU A 50 7.44 2.10 -2.91
C LEU A 50 8.12 2.25 -4.28
N GLY A 51 8.88 3.33 -4.48
CA GLY A 51 9.67 3.56 -5.69
C GLY A 51 10.79 2.55 -5.84
N ALA A 52 11.55 2.29 -4.77
CA ALA A 52 12.57 1.24 -4.75
C ALA A 52 11.96 -0.14 -5.02
N PHE A 53 10.81 -0.45 -4.39
CA PHE A 53 10.08 -1.68 -4.66
C PHE A 53 9.59 -1.76 -6.11
N SER A 54 9.16 -0.64 -6.70
CA SER A 54 8.77 -0.58 -8.11
C SER A 54 9.94 -0.89 -9.03
N VAL A 55 11.12 -0.32 -8.77
CA VAL A 55 12.34 -0.60 -9.55
C VAL A 55 12.72 -2.08 -9.42
N LEU A 56 12.72 -2.63 -8.20
CA LEU A 56 13.00 -4.05 -7.98
C LEU A 56 11.95 -4.96 -8.65
N GLY A 57 10.68 -4.59 -8.59
CA GLY A 57 9.60 -5.30 -9.26
C GLY A 57 9.80 -5.30 -10.77
N LEU A 58 10.11 -4.14 -11.37
CA LEU A 58 10.40 -4.03 -12.79
C LEU A 58 11.62 -4.85 -13.20
N THR A 59 12.72 -4.81 -12.43
CA THR A 59 13.92 -5.60 -12.77
C THR A 59 13.65 -7.09 -12.68
N VAL A 60 13.00 -7.57 -11.60
CA VAL A 60 12.63 -8.99 -11.47
C VAL A 60 11.70 -9.40 -12.60
N LEU A 61 10.68 -8.60 -12.92
CA LEU A 61 9.75 -8.90 -14.01
C LEU A 61 10.47 -8.94 -15.36
N ASP A 62 11.38 -8.01 -15.65
CA ASP A 62 12.12 -7.96 -16.92
C ASP A 62 12.99 -9.22 -17.13
N HIS A 63 13.67 -9.70 -16.08
CA HIS A 63 14.44 -10.96 -16.14
C HIS A 63 13.56 -12.21 -16.32
N LEU A 64 12.25 -12.10 -16.06
CA LEU A 64 11.29 -13.20 -16.22
C LEU A 64 10.62 -13.20 -17.61
N HIS A 65 10.99 -12.31 -18.55
CA HIS A 65 10.45 -12.23 -19.91
C HIS A 65 11.42 -12.75 -21.00
N PRO A 66 11.40 -14.04 -21.38
CA PRO A 66 11.60 -14.45 -22.76
C PRO A 66 10.29 -14.19 -23.52
N ALA A 67 10.42 -13.61 -24.72
CA ALA A 67 9.33 -13.10 -25.53
C ALA A 67 8.33 -14.18 -25.97
N GLU A 68 7.19 -14.31 -25.30
CA GLU A 68 6.01 -14.98 -25.86
C GLU A 68 4.80 -14.07 -25.68
N HIS A 69 4.25 -13.63 -26.82
CA HIS A 69 3.12 -12.69 -26.92
C HIS A 69 1.77 -13.41 -26.80
N GLU A 70 1.67 -14.48 -25.99
CA GLU A 70 0.41 -15.18 -25.79
C GLU A 70 -0.44 -14.50 -24.73
N HIS A 71 -1.75 -14.44 -25.00
CA HIS A 71 -2.75 -13.78 -24.15
C HIS A 71 -3.02 -14.54 -22.83
N HIS A 72 -2.53 -15.78 -22.72
CA HIS A 72 -2.54 -16.59 -21.50
C HIS A 72 -1.12 -17.02 -21.19
N SER A 73 -0.73 -16.96 -19.92
CA SER A 73 0.63 -17.23 -19.53
C SER A 73 0.66 -17.85 -18.15
N LEU A 74 1.14 -19.10 -18.09
CA LEU A 74 1.37 -19.83 -16.84
C LEU A 74 2.11 -18.98 -15.80
N ARG A 75 3.04 -18.11 -16.23
CA ARG A 75 3.80 -17.22 -15.34
C ARG A 75 2.94 -16.11 -14.73
N GLY A 76 2.02 -15.56 -15.49
CA GLY A 76 1.05 -14.59 -14.99
C GLY A 76 0.14 -15.23 -13.94
N ALA A 77 -0.33 -16.45 -14.23
CA ALA A 77 -1.09 -17.25 -13.28
C ALA A 77 -0.27 -17.50 -11.99
N VAL A 78 1.01 -17.89 -12.10
CA VAL A 78 1.89 -18.10 -10.94
C VAL A 78 2.03 -16.84 -10.08
N ILE A 79 2.27 -15.66 -10.68
CA ILE A 79 2.36 -14.40 -9.92
C ILE A 79 1.06 -14.13 -9.16
N MET A 80 -0.10 -14.33 -9.81
CA MET A 80 -1.41 -14.15 -9.20
C MET A 80 -1.65 -15.15 -8.07
N PHE A 81 -1.33 -16.44 -8.26
CA PHE A 81 -1.49 -17.47 -7.24
C PHE A 81 -0.53 -17.28 -6.05
N VAL A 82 0.71 -16.88 -6.28
CA VAL A 82 1.65 -16.54 -5.20
C VAL A 82 1.13 -15.35 -4.40
N ALA A 83 0.67 -14.30 -5.08
CA ALA A 83 0.06 -13.16 -4.40
C ALA A 83 -1.21 -13.56 -3.63
N ALA A 84 -2.07 -14.41 -4.21
CA ALA A 84 -3.25 -14.94 -3.54
C ALA A 84 -2.89 -15.75 -2.28
N ALA A 85 -1.89 -16.61 -2.36
CA ALA A 85 -1.40 -17.41 -1.24
C ALA A 85 -0.82 -16.53 -0.14
N LEU A 86 -0.05 -15.49 -0.49
CA LEU A 86 0.47 -14.52 0.47
C LEU A 86 -0.66 -13.75 1.16
N MET A 87 -1.69 -13.30 0.43
CA MET A 87 -2.86 -12.65 1.00
C MET A 87 -3.64 -13.58 1.93
N ALA A 88 -3.83 -14.85 1.55
CA ALA A 88 -4.47 -15.85 2.41
C ALA A 88 -3.66 -16.13 3.68
N ALA A 89 -2.33 -16.20 3.57
CA ALA A 89 -1.44 -16.38 4.72
C ALA A 89 -1.49 -15.17 5.66
N LEU A 90 -1.55 -13.94 5.13
CA LEU A 90 -1.75 -12.73 5.91
C LEU A 90 -3.12 -12.75 6.60
N ALA A 91 -4.20 -13.10 5.90
CA ALA A 91 -5.54 -13.25 6.48
C ALA A 91 -5.55 -14.25 7.65
N ALA A 92 -4.95 -15.44 7.44
CA ALA A 92 -4.84 -16.47 8.46
C ALA A 92 -4.04 -15.97 9.67
N ARG A 93 -2.89 -15.33 9.44
CA ARG A 93 -2.08 -14.71 10.51
C ARG A 93 -2.89 -13.65 11.26
N SER A 94 -3.59 -12.79 10.54
CA SER A 94 -4.42 -11.72 11.11
C SER A 94 -5.55 -12.28 11.96
N LEU A 95 -6.20 -13.37 11.53
CA LEU A 95 -7.26 -14.07 12.27
C LEU A 95 -6.74 -14.80 13.52
N LEU A 96 -5.59 -15.48 13.41
CA LEU A 96 -5.00 -16.31 14.46
C LEU A 96 -4.23 -15.49 15.50
N ARG A 97 -3.71 -14.32 15.12
CA ARG A 97 -3.09 -13.40 16.09
C ARG A 97 -4.15 -12.91 17.08
N ARG A 98 -3.90 -13.21 18.35
CA ARG A 98 -4.58 -12.54 19.47
C ARG A 98 -4.11 -11.09 19.54
N PRO A 99 -5.00 -10.14 19.87
CA PRO A 99 -4.58 -8.78 20.14
C PRO A 99 -3.48 -8.80 21.21
N THR A 100 -2.34 -8.20 20.92
CA THR A 100 -1.27 -8.10 21.93
C THR A 100 -1.57 -6.94 22.88
N PRO A 101 -1.26 -7.04 24.18
CA PRO A 101 -1.44 -5.93 25.14
C PRO A 101 -0.75 -4.61 24.73
N GLY A 102 0.23 -4.67 23.80
CA GLY A 102 0.85 -3.49 23.20
C GLY A 102 -0.05 -2.71 22.23
N GLU A 103 -1.14 -3.28 21.74
CA GLU A 103 -2.19 -2.57 20.97
C GLU A 103 -3.09 -1.72 21.90
N GLU A 104 -3.12 -2.03 23.20
CA GLU A 104 -3.83 -1.24 24.23
C GLU A 104 -2.97 -0.11 24.82
N GLN A 105 -1.64 -0.20 24.75
CA GLN A 105 -0.75 0.75 25.42
C GLN A 105 -0.09 1.75 24.46
N LYS A 106 -0.92 2.67 23.96
CA LYS A 106 -0.59 3.80 23.07
C LYS A 106 0.34 4.89 23.67
N THR A 107 1.02 4.64 24.79
CA THR A 107 1.71 5.68 25.57
C THR A 107 3.24 5.59 25.59
N ARG A 108 3.86 4.46 25.22
CA ARG A 108 5.34 4.33 25.29
C ARG A 108 6.10 4.74 24.04
N THR A 109 5.47 4.69 22.86
CA THR A 109 6.11 5.08 21.60
C THR A 109 6.07 6.60 21.37
N THR A 110 5.09 7.28 21.95
CA THR A 110 4.87 8.74 21.83
C THR A 110 6.05 9.53 22.38
N GLY A 111 6.55 9.17 23.57
CA GLY A 111 7.69 9.84 24.21
C GLY A 111 9.04 9.63 23.50
N ARG A 112 9.20 8.60 22.66
CA ARG A 112 10.43 8.39 21.87
C ARG A 112 10.42 9.13 20.53
N LEU A 113 9.24 9.50 20.03
CA LEU A 113 9.07 10.21 18.75
C LEU A 113 8.96 11.73 18.92
N GLU A 114 8.67 12.21 20.13
CA GLU A 114 8.58 13.65 20.43
C GLU A 114 9.90 14.37 20.15
N ASP A 115 11.03 13.81 20.60
CA ASP A 115 12.38 14.39 20.43
C ASP A 115 13.07 14.00 19.12
N ALA A 116 12.47 13.10 18.33
CA ALA A 116 13.09 12.62 17.10
C ALA A 116 13.22 13.74 16.05
N PRO A 117 14.37 13.87 15.36
CA PRO A 117 14.53 14.89 14.33
C PRO A 117 13.62 14.58 13.12
N THR A 118 13.19 15.60 12.39
CA THR A 118 12.23 15.45 11.28
C THR A 118 12.68 14.44 10.21
N PHE A 119 13.98 14.36 9.91
CA PHE A 119 14.49 13.43 8.89
C PHE A 119 14.30 11.95 9.26
N TRP A 120 14.22 11.61 10.55
CA TRP A 120 13.98 10.23 11.00
C TRP A 120 12.63 9.70 10.52
N PHE A 121 11.65 10.59 10.29
CA PHE A 121 10.34 10.21 9.78
C PHE A 121 10.39 9.71 8.34
N VAL A 122 11.42 10.05 7.56
CA VAL A 122 11.69 9.39 6.26
C VAL A 122 11.95 7.89 6.47
N GLY A 123 12.77 7.52 7.45
CA GLY A 123 13.01 6.13 7.80
C GLY A 123 11.74 5.43 8.31
N VAL A 124 10.95 6.11 9.15
CA VAL A 124 9.66 5.59 9.64
C VAL A 124 8.70 5.31 8.50
N GLY A 125 8.57 6.22 7.53
CA GLY A 125 7.73 6.03 6.35
C GLY A 125 8.21 4.89 5.46
N ALA A 126 9.52 4.81 5.22
CA ALA A 126 10.12 3.74 4.41
C ALA A 126 9.89 2.36 5.04
N ILE A 127 10.22 2.20 6.32
CA ILE A 127 9.99 0.96 7.07
C ILE A 127 8.49 0.64 7.12
N GLY A 128 7.65 1.65 7.39
CA GLY A 128 6.19 1.53 7.42
C GLY A 128 5.62 0.96 6.12
N MET A 129 6.14 1.41 4.97
CA MET A 129 5.76 0.87 3.66
C MET A 129 6.28 -0.55 3.46
N THR A 130 7.53 -0.85 3.86
CA THR A 130 8.10 -2.19 3.73
C THR A 130 7.37 -3.25 4.56
N VAL A 131 6.94 -2.91 5.78
CA VAL A 131 6.19 -3.85 6.65
C VAL A 131 4.72 -3.95 6.26
N ASN A 132 4.24 -3.09 5.36
CA ASN A 132 2.88 -3.10 4.85
C ASN A 132 2.76 -4.12 3.70
N PHE A 133 2.97 -5.39 4.05
CA PHE A 133 3.10 -6.48 3.07
C PHE A 133 1.89 -6.62 2.16
N SER A 134 0.66 -6.51 2.68
CA SER A 134 -0.56 -6.61 1.86
C SER A 134 -0.56 -5.59 0.72
N THR A 135 -0.15 -4.34 0.98
CA THR A 135 0.01 -3.32 -0.05
C THR A 135 1.02 -3.73 -1.12
N LEU A 136 2.21 -4.20 -0.73
CA LEU A 136 3.25 -4.63 -1.68
C LEU A 136 2.84 -5.86 -2.49
N VAL A 137 2.15 -6.81 -1.85
CA VAL A 137 1.62 -8.03 -2.47
C VAL A 137 0.57 -7.71 -3.54
N LEU A 138 -0.26 -6.69 -3.34
CA LEU A 138 -1.23 -6.24 -4.34
C LEU A 138 -0.61 -5.33 -5.42
N PHE A 139 0.44 -4.59 -5.05
CA PHE A 139 1.15 -3.70 -5.97
C PHE A 139 1.88 -4.48 -7.06
N LEU A 140 2.52 -5.61 -6.72
CA LEU A 140 3.34 -6.36 -7.67
C LEU A 140 2.53 -6.95 -8.86
N PRO A 141 1.36 -7.59 -8.67
CA PRO A 141 0.50 -8.02 -9.77
C PRO A 141 -0.02 -6.85 -10.62
N ALA A 142 -0.27 -5.69 -10.02
CA ALA A 142 -0.69 -4.49 -10.75
C ALA A 142 0.45 -3.96 -11.64
N LEU A 143 1.67 -3.94 -11.11
CA LEU A 143 2.87 -3.58 -11.85
C LEU A 143 3.11 -4.55 -13.02
N HIS A 144 2.90 -5.85 -12.79
CA HIS A 144 3.02 -6.89 -13.82
C HIS A 144 2.02 -6.72 -14.98
N GLU A 145 0.78 -6.33 -14.67
CA GLU A 145 -0.22 -6.00 -15.70
C GLU A 145 0.24 -4.83 -16.58
N ILE A 146 0.81 -3.78 -15.96
CA ILE A 146 1.32 -2.60 -16.67
C ILE A 146 2.47 -3.01 -17.59
N THR A 147 3.42 -3.81 -17.10
CA THR A 147 4.59 -4.24 -17.89
C THR A 147 4.19 -5.09 -19.09
N ARG A 148 3.24 -6.02 -18.94
CA ARG A 148 2.78 -6.91 -20.01
C ARG A 148 1.83 -6.29 -21.00
N SER A 149 1.17 -5.20 -20.64
CA SER A 149 0.21 -4.56 -21.55
C SER A 149 0.86 -4.15 -22.88
N SER A 150 0.09 -4.24 -23.97
CA SER A 150 0.49 -3.76 -25.30
C SER A 150 0.36 -2.24 -25.46
N VAL A 151 0.05 -1.52 -24.38
CA VAL A 151 -0.10 -0.06 -24.37
C VAL A 151 1.26 0.60 -24.60
N ALA A 152 1.28 1.70 -25.37
CA ALA A 152 2.49 2.50 -25.59
C ALA A 152 3.13 2.96 -24.27
N LEU A 153 4.44 3.23 -24.30
CA LEU A 153 5.24 3.57 -23.12
C LEU A 153 4.65 4.73 -22.29
N VAL A 154 4.17 5.79 -22.95
CA VAL A 154 3.51 6.92 -22.28
C VAL A 154 2.29 6.45 -21.50
N GLY A 155 1.49 5.56 -22.08
CA GLY A 155 0.33 5.00 -21.40
C GLY A 155 0.69 4.10 -20.22
N LYS A 156 1.76 3.30 -20.33
CA LYS A 156 2.30 2.54 -19.18
C LYS A 156 2.74 3.48 -18.06
N GLY A 157 3.41 4.59 -18.40
CA GLY A 157 3.81 5.62 -17.45
C GLY A 157 2.62 6.25 -16.71
N ILE A 158 1.54 6.55 -17.42
CA ILE A 158 0.30 7.07 -16.82
C ILE A 158 -0.33 6.04 -15.88
N ALA A 159 -0.46 4.79 -16.32
CA ALA A 159 -1.03 3.72 -15.49
C ALA A 159 -0.19 3.47 -14.22
N PHE A 160 1.15 3.52 -14.34
CA PHE A 160 2.07 3.42 -13.22
C PHE A 160 1.92 4.61 -12.26
N ALA A 161 1.84 5.84 -12.77
CA ALA A 161 1.62 7.02 -11.93
C ALA A 161 0.31 6.92 -11.14
N ILE A 162 -0.77 6.45 -11.78
CA ILE A 162 -2.05 6.21 -11.11
C ILE A 162 -1.91 5.14 -10.03
N LEU A 163 -1.34 3.98 -10.36
CA LEU A 163 -1.09 2.91 -9.39
C LEU A 163 -0.31 3.44 -8.18
N PHE A 164 0.79 4.15 -8.44
CA PHE A 164 1.68 4.69 -7.42
C PHE A 164 0.96 5.71 -6.51
N LEU A 165 0.26 6.69 -7.10
CA LEU A 165 -0.44 7.72 -6.34
C LEU A 165 -1.63 7.17 -5.55
N VAL A 166 -2.38 6.23 -6.12
CA VAL A 166 -3.49 5.56 -5.41
C VAL A 166 -2.94 4.76 -4.24
N THR A 167 -1.88 3.97 -4.44
CA THR A 167 -1.25 3.21 -3.34
C THR A 167 -0.66 4.12 -2.25
N LEU A 168 -0.13 5.29 -2.62
CA LEU A 168 0.41 6.26 -1.67
C LEU A 168 -0.66 7.13 -1.00
N SER A 169 -1.90 7.10 -1.49
CA SER A 169 -3.00 7.93 -0.99
C SER A 169 -3.24 7.87 0.53
N PRO A 170 -3.02 6.76 1.26
CA PRO A 170 -3.24 6.71 2.72
C PRO A 170 -2.32 7.63 3.51
N VAL A 171 -1.12 7.92 2.97
CA VAL A 171 -0.19 8.88 3.57
C VAL A 171 -0.26 10.24 2.89
N LEU A 172 -0.62 10.30 1.60
CA LEU A 172 -0.66 11.53 0.84
C LEU A 172 -1.92 12.37 1.12
N ILE A 173 -3.10 11.74 1.20
CA ILE A 173 -4.37 12.45 1.43
C ILE A 173 -4.36 13.20 2.77
N PRO A 174 -4.01 12.58 3.92
CA PRO A 174 -4.07 13.28 5.21
C PRO A 174 -3.13 14.49 5.27
N VAL A 175 -1.90 14.36 4.75
CA VAL A 175 -0.94 15.48 4.79
C VAL A 175 -1.33 16.60 3.82
N CYS A 176 -1.84 16.27 2.64
CA CYS A 176 -2.39 17.25 1.72
C CYS A 176 -3.60 17.98 2.35
N LEU A 177 -4.50 17.24 3.01
CA LEU A 177 -5.68 17.82 3.66
C LEU A 177 -5.28 18.85 4.72
N VAL A 178 -4.32 18.53 5.59
CA VAL A 178 -3.82 19.48 6.60
C VAL A 178 -3.06 20.63 5.97
N THR A 179 -2.27 20.38 4.92
CA THR A 179 -1.52 21.43 4.22
C THR A 179 -2.46 22.47 3.60
N VAL A 180 -3.60 22.04 3.04
CA VAL A 180 -4.58 22.93 2.40
C VAL A 180 -5.56 23.54 3.39
N SER A 181 -6.04 22.75 4.37
CA SER A 181 -7.16 23.13 5.24
C SER A 181 -6.72 23.66 6.61
N GLY A 182 -5.45 23.48 6.98
CA GLY A 182 -4.93 23.81 8.30
C GLY A 182 -5.72 23.13 9.42
N GLY A 183 -6.01 23.88 10.49
CA GLY A 183 -6.76 23.39 11.66
C GLY A 183 -8.20 22.92 11.34
N ARG A 184 -8.77 23.27 10.18
CA ARG A 184 -10.09 22.75 9.77
C ARG A 184 -10.06 21.24 9.48
N ALA A 185 -8.89 20.65 9.29
CA ALA A 185 -8.73 19.22 9.09
C ALA A 185 -8.88 18.41 10.39
N GLU A 186 -8.74 19.02 11.57
CA GLU A 186 -8.72 18.32 12.87
C GLU A 186 -9.94 17.41 13.08
N PRO A 187 -11.20 17.85 12.88
CA PRO A 187 -12.36 16.99 13.11
C PRO A 187 -12.38 15.77 12.17
N ILE A 188 -11.92 15.95 10.92
CA ILE A 188 -11.87 14.90 9.91
C ILE A 188 -10.79 13.88 10.27
N LEU A 189 -9.61 14.36 10.69
CA LEU A 189 -8.50 13.50 11.09
C LEU A 189 -8.83 12.70 12.34
N ASP A 190 -9.48 13.32 13.34
CA ASP A 190 -9.88 12.64 14.57
C ASP A 190 -10.93 11.57 14.32
N ALA A 191 -11.94 11.87 13.49
CA ALA A 191 -12.95 10.90 13.07
C ALA A 191 -12.30 9.71 12.32
N THR A 192 -11.37 10.01 11.41
CA THR A 192 -10.63 8.98 10.64
C THR A 192 -9.76 8.14 11.57
N HIS A 193 -9.02 8.77 12.48
CA HIS A 193 -8.17 8.07 13.44
C HIS A 193 -9.00 7.17 14.36
N GLY A 194 -10.13 7.66 14.87
CA GLY A 194 -11.06 6.87 15.69
C GLY A 194 -11.69 5.70 14.93
N PHE A 195 -12.01 5.86 13.64
CA PHE A 195 -12.51 4.78 12.80
C PHE A 195 -11.43 3.72 12.54
N VAL A 196 -10.24 4.15 12.09
CA VAL A 196 -9.12 3.26 11.76
C VAL A 196 -8.63 2.52 13.00
N ALA A 197 -8.50 3.20 14.14
CA ALA A 197 -8.07 2.56 15.39
C ALA A 197 -9.03 1.43 15.82
N ARG A 198 -10.34 1.61 15.62
CA ARG A 198 -11.35 0.60 15.99
C ARG A 198 -11.49 -0.54 14.98
N ASN A 199 -11.21 -0.27 13.71
CA ASN A 199 -11.53 -1.21 12.61
C ASN A 199 -10.31 -1.74 11.85
N SER A 200 -9.09 -1.28 12.12
CA SER A 200 -7.87 -1.62 11.37
C SER A 200 -7.70 -3.12 11.12
N ARG A 201 -7.83 -3.95 12.16
CA ARG A 201 -7.74 -5.42 12.04
C ARG A 201 -8.84 -5.99 11.15
N ARG A 202 -10.09 -5.52 11.30
CA ARG A 202 -11.22 -6.00 10.49
C ARG A 202 -11.06 -5.59 9.02
N ILE A 203 -10.66 -4.35 8.77
CA ILE A 203 -10.38 -3.83 7.43
C ILE A 203 -9.29 -4.67 6.77
N GLY A 204 -8.17 -4.89 7.46
CA GLY A 204 -7.06 -5.72 6.97
C GLY A 204 -7.52 -7.12 6.57
N ILE A 205 -8.22 -7.83 7.47
CA ILE A 205 -8.73 -9.18 7.19
C ILE A 205 -9.67 -9.20 5.98
N ILE A 206 -10.61 -8.24 5.88
CA ILE A 206 -11.56 -8.18 4.77
C ILE A 206 -10.82 -7.99 3.45
N VAL A 207 -9.86 -7.06 3.39
CA VAL A 207 -9.04 -6.82 2.20
C VAL A 207 -8.20 -8.06 1.87
N GLU A 208 -7.55 -8.65 2.86
CA GLU A 208 -6.73 -9.85 2.69
C GLU A 208 -7.53 -11.02 2.10
N VAL A 209 -8.71 -11.33 2.67
CA VAL A 209 -9.59 -12.39 2.18
C VAL A 209 -10.16 -12.08 0.80
N ALA A 210 -10.68 -10.87 0.60
CA ALA A 210 -11.29 -10.48 -0.68
C ALA A 210 -10.28 -10.53 -1.83
N PHE A 211 -9.07 -9.98 -1.62
CA PHE A 211 -8.04 -9.99 -2.65
C PHE A 211 -7.36 -11.35 -2.83
N ALA A 212 -7.30 -12.19 -1.80
CA ALA A 212 -6.90 -13.59 -1.98
C ALA A 212 -7.83 -14.31 -2.97
N GLY A 213 -9.15 -14.16 -2.79
CA GLY A 213 -10.15 -14.73 -3.70
C GLY A 213 -10.09 -14.12 -5.10
N TYR A 214 -10.00 -12.79 -5.20
CA TYR A 214 -9.89 -12.08 -6.48
C TYR A 214 -8.65 -12.50 -7.28
N LEU A 215 -7.49 -12.57 -6.64
CA LEU A 215 -6.24 -12.97 -7.28
C LEU A 215 -6.25 -14.44 -7.68
N ALA A 216 -6.83 -15.33 -6.86
CA ALA A 216 -6.98 -16.74 -7.22
C ALA A 216 -7.88 -16.91 -8.46
N TRP A 217 -9.01 -16.19 -8.51
CA TRP A 217 -9.89 -16.19 -9.68
C TRP A 217 -9.17 -15.63 -10.92
N LYS A 218 -8.46 -14.51 -10.80
CA LYS A 218 -7.68 -13.94 -11.90
C LYS A 218 -6.57 -14.89 -12.36
N GLY A 219 -5.90 -15.57 -11.42
CA GLY A 219 -4.90 -16.59 -11.73
C GLY A 219 -5.48 -17.78 -12.51
N LEU A 220 -6.69 -18.24 -12.17
CA LEU A 220 -7.40 -19.27 -12.93
C LEU A 220 -7.74 -18.81 -14.34
N ALA A 221 -8.16 -17.56 -14.53
CA ALA A 221 -8.47 -17.00 -15.84
C ALA A 221 -7.23 -16.79 -16.74
N GLU A 222 -6.03 -16.75 -16.15
CA GLU A 222 -4.76 -16.57 -16.84
C GLU A 222 -4.11 -17.91 -17.28
N LEU A 223 -4.66 -19.05 -16.81
CA LEU A 223 -4.20 -20.37 -17.24
C LEU A 223 -4.54 -20.60 -18.73
N PRO A 224 -3.63 -21.24 -19.50
CA PRO A 224 -3.85 -21.58 -20.90
C PRO A 224 -4.85 -22.72 -21.08
#